data_AF-A0A845ZGP7-F1
#
_entry.id   AF-A0A845ZGP7-F1
#
_cell.length_a   1.000
_cell.length_b   1.000
_cell.length_c   1.000
_cell.angle_alpha   90.00
_cell.angle_beta   90.00
_cell.angle_gamma   90.00
#
_symmetry.space_group_name_H-M   'P 1'
#
loop_
_entity.id
_entity.type
_entity.pdbx_description
1 polymer ?
#
loop_
_entity_poly.entity_id
_entity_poly.type
_entity_poly.pdbx_seq_one_letter_code
_entity_poly.pdbx_strand_id
1 'polypeptide(L)'
;MPELPEVETIRLGLNQVTTGQEIQGGEVLLSRTIAHPISPKDFLAQLKTVTISDWHRRGKYLLAKLTKSDTDQAGWLGVHLRMTGQLLWLSQDQPQPKHTRVRLFFPNNQELRFIDQRTFGRMWWIPPSHLPETIITGLKQLGPEPFSQEFSTDYLVSKLHHRQRAIKTALLDQSLVAGIGNIYADEALFLSGIRPETLCKDLGLEQIEKLSIAVIQVLQKAIESGGTTFSDFINVQGVNGNYKGIAWVYGRTGEPCRICSTPIQRTKLVGRSAHFCPNCQR
;
A
#
# COMPACT_ATOMS: atom_id res chain seq x y z
N MET A 1 6.92 5.02 -1.22
CA MET A 1 5.69 4.37 -1.73
C MET A 1 5.01 3.80 -0.53
N PRO A 2 3.75 4.19 -0.25
CA PRO A 2 2.93 3.54 0.75
C PRO A 2 2.93 2.03 0.53
N GLU A 3 3.19 1.29 1.60
CA GLU A 3 3.11 -0.17 1.62
C GLU A 3 1.75 -0.55 2.23
N LEU A 4 1.54 -1.84 2.50
CA LEU A 4 0.23 -2.32 2.98
C LEU A 4 -0.28 -1.56 4.23
N PRO A 5 0.51 -1.37 5.29
CA PRO A 5 0.03 -0.70 6.50
C PRO A 5 -0.47 0.72 6.25
N GLU A 6 0.26 1.50 5.46
CA GLU A 6 -0.15 2.85 5.11
C GLU A 6 -1.46 2.87 4.30
N VAL A 7 -1.58 1.96 3.33
CA VAL A 7 -2.78 1.85 2.50
C VAL A 7 -3.98 1.40 3.35
N GLU A 8 -3.77 0.52 4.32
CA GLU A 8 -4.82 0.09 5.27
C GLU A 8 -5.26 1.25 6.17
N THR A 9 -4.33 2.04 6.70
CA THR A 9 -4.64 3.25 7.48
C THR A 9 -5.46 4.24 6.65
N ILE A 10 -5.12 4.43 5.37
CA ILE A 10 -5.90 5.29 4.46
C ILE A 10 -7.29 4.69 4.24
N ARG A 11 -7.41 3.39 3.97
CA ARG A 11 -8.70 2.70 3.76
C ARG A 11 -9.64 2.91 4.96
N LEU A 12 -9.12 2.72 6.18
CA LEU A 12 -9.87 2.93 7.42
C LEU A 12 -10.34 4.39 7.55
N GLY A 13 -9.44 5.35 7.33
CA GLY A 13 -9.79 6.78 7.37
C GLY A 13 -10.81 7.18 6.30
N LEU A 14 -10.72 6.62 5.09
CA LEU A 14 -11.66 6.86 4.00
C LEU A 14 -13.05 6.34 4.36
N ASN A 15 -13.16 5.16 4.98
CA ASN A 15 -14.44 4.62 5.44
C ASN A 15 -15.09 5.46 6.54
N GLN A 16 -14.30 6.13 7.38
CA GLN A 16 -14.86 7.01 8.41
C GLN A 16 -15.51 8.27 7.82
N VAL A 17 -14.98 8.80 6.71
CA VAL A 17 -15.38 10.13 6.19
C VAL A 17 -16.16 10.09 4.88
N THR A 18 -16.04 9.01 4.09
CA THR A 18 -16.64 8.94 2.74
C THR A 18 -17.76 7.91 2.60
N THR A 19 -17.93 6.98 3.55
CA THR A 19 -19.02 6.00 3.50
C THR A 19 -20.38 6.70 3.54
N GLY A 20 -21.26 6.32 2.62
CA GLY A 20 -22.58 6.93 2.42
C GLY A 20 -22.56 8.29 1.72
N GLN A 21 -21.38 8.82 1.36
CA GLN A 21 -21.29 10.11 0.65
C GLN A 21 -21.51 9.93 -0.85
N GLU A 22 -22.37 10.76 -1.43
CA GLU A 22 -22.60 10.82 -2.87
C GLU A 22 -21.56 11.71 -3.56
N ILE A 23 -20.96 11.21 -4.63
CA ILE A 23 -20.06 11.98 -5.49
C ILE A 23 -20.91 12.87 -6.42
N GLN A 24 -20.85 14.19 -6.22
CA GLN A 24 -21.61 15.18 -6.99
C GLN A 24 -20.97 15.52 -8.35
N GLY A 25 -19.69 15.19 -8.50
CA GLY A 25 -18.89 15.48 -9.67
C GLY A 25 -17.41 15.56 -9.31
N GLY A 26 -16.62 16.22 -10.14
CA GLY A 26 -15.20 16.38 -9.86
C GLY A 26 -14.45 17.07 -10.99
N GLU A 27 -13.15 17.20 -10.80
CA GLU A 27 -12.21 17.77 -11.76
C GLU A 27 -11.01 16.86 -11.91
N VAL A 28 -10.57 16.65 -13.16
CA VAL A 28 -9.31 15.97 -13.46
C VAL A 28 -8.32 17.00 -13.98
N LEU A 29 -7.36 17.36 -13.14
CA LEU A 29 -6.32 18.35 -13.42
C LEU A 29 -5.11 17.75 -14.16
N LEU A 30 -4.99 16.42 -14.17
CA LEU A 30 -3.97 15.69 -14.94
C LEU A 30 -4.54 14.40 -15.53
N SER A 31 -4.86 14.41 -16.82
CA SER A 31 -5.54 13.29 -17.51
C SER A 31 -4.81 11.96 -17.39
N ARG A 32 -3.47 11.96 -17.44
CA ARG A 32 -2.66 10.73 -17.33
C ARG A 32 -2.75 10.02 -15.97
N THR A 33 -3.39 10.62 -14.98
CA THR A 33 -3.70 9.98 -13.70
C THR A 33 -4.83 8.97 -13.85
N ILE A 34 -5.75 9.16 -14.80
CA ILE A 34 -6.85 8.24 -15.06
C ILE A 34 -6.36 7.11 -15.96
N ALA A 35 -6.48 5.89 -15.49
CA ALA A 35 -6.05 4.69 -16.20
C ALA A 35 -7.21 3.97 -16.90
N HIS A 36 -8.44 4.11 -16.40
CA HIS A 36 -9.63 3.56 -17.04
C HIS A 36 -10.91 4.29 -16.57
N PRO A 37 -11.84 4.64 -17.48
CA PRO A 37 -11.59 4.81 -18.92
C PRO A 37 -10.53 5.90 -19.14
N ILE A 38 -9.83 5.87 -20.27
CA ILE A 38 -8.73 6.85 -20.53
C ILE A 38 -9.26 8.29 -20.58
N SER A 39 -10.51 8.47 -21.01
CA SER A 39 -11.19 9.77 -21.06
C SER A 39 -11.55 10.26 -19.66
N PRO A 40 -11.00 11.40 -19.20
CA PRO A 40 -11.36 11.98 -17.91
C PRO A 40 -12.83 12.38 -17.81
N LYS A 41 -13.42 12.83 -18.93
CA LYS A 41 -14.83 13.19 -19.01
C LYS A 41 -15.71 11.97 -18.76
N ASP A 42 -15.39 10.84 -19.39
CA ASP A 42 -16.17 9.61 -19.21
C ASP A 42 -15.96 9.07 -17.79
N PHE A 43 -14.73 9.10 -17.27
CA PHE A 43 -14.43 8.73 -15.88
C PHE A 43 -15.29 9.52 -14.87
N LEU A 44 -15.34 10.86 -15.00
CA LEU A 44 -16.15 11.70 -14.11
C LEU A 44 -17.66 11.49 -14.32
N ALA A 45 -18.10 11.27 -15.56
CA ALA A 45 -19.51 11.02 -15.85
C ALA A 45 -20.02 9.74 -15.16
N GLN A 46 -19.19 8.70 -15.09
CA GLN A 46 -19.55 7.44 -14.42
C GLN A 46 -19.54 7.53 -12.89
N LEU A 47 -18.78 8.47 -12.33
CA LEU A 47 -18.71 8.73 -10.90
C LEU A 47 -19.72 9.78 -10.43
N LYS A 48 -20.48 10.41 -11.32
CA LYS A 48 -21.50 11.38 -10.91
C LYS A 48 -22.70 10.64 -10.32
N THR A 49 -23.26 11.17 -9.22
CA THR A 49 -24.44 10.64 -8.51
C THR A 49 -24.30 9.18 -8.07
N VAL A 50 -23.07 8.72 -7.79
CA VAL A 50 -22.82 7.42 -7.18
C VAL A 50 -22.37 7.62 -5.74
N THR A 51 -22.79 6.71 -4.88
CA THR A 51 -22.47 6.74 -3.45
C THR A 51 -21.32 5.79 -3.18
N ILE A 52 -20.37 6.22 -2.34
CA ILE A 52 -19.34 5.33 -1.81
C ILE A 52 -19.98 4.48 -0.71
N SER A 53 -20.10 3.18 -0.93
CA SER A 53 -20.52 2.23 0.10
C SER A 53 -19.39 2.06 1.10
N ASP A 54 -18.28 1.46 0.65
CA ASP A 54 -17.16 1.16 1.50
C ASP A 54 -15.88 0.94 0.70
N TRP A 55 -14.76 1.23 1.34
CA TRP A 55 -13.41 1.05 0.84
C TRP A 55 -12.83 -0.28 1.31
N HIS A 56 -12.35 -1.03 0.34
CA HIS A 56 -11.55 -2.23 0.48
C HIS A 56 -10.09 -1.97 0.08
N ARG A 57 -9.21 -2.90 0.43
CA ARG A 57 -7.81 -2.91 0.03
C ARG A 57 -7.43 -4.27 -0.50
N ARG A 58 -6.63 -4.28 -1.58
CA ARG A 58 -5.93 -5.48 -2.07
C ARG A 58 -4.47 -5.12 -2.32
N GLY A 59 -3.56 -5.72 -1.55
CA GLY A 59 -2.15 -5.34 -1.51
C GLY A 59 -2.00 -3.86 -1.20
N LYS A 60 -1.56 -3.10 -2.22
CA LYS A 60 -1.34 -1.64 -2.15
C LYS A 60 -2.34 -0.84 -2.99
N TYR A 61 -3.45 -1.47 -3.38
CA TYR A 61 -4.56 -0.86 -4.09
C TYR A 61 -5.72 -0.59 -3.13
N LEU A 62 -6.36 0.56 -3.30
CA LEU A 62 -7.63 0.93 -2.68
C LEU A 62 -8.75 0.70 -3.69
N LEU A 63 -9.88 0.16 -3.23
CA LEU A 63 -11.05 -0.15 -4.05
C LEU A 63 -12.30 0.32 -3.30
N ALA A 64 -12.91 1.42 -3.73
CA ALA A 64 -14.21 1.86 -3.21
C ALA A 64 -15.33 1.15 -3.96
N LYS A 65 -16.19 0.44 -3.25
CA LYS A 65 -17.43 -0.10 -3.79
C LYS A 65 -18.43 1.04 -3.97
N LEU A 66 -19.05 1.10 -5.14
CA LEU A 66 -19.98 2.17 -5.49
C LEU A 66 -21.41 1.63 -5.59
N THR A 67 -22.38 2.41 -5.15
CA THR A 67 -23.81 2.14 -5.23
C THR A 67 -24.56 3.33 -5.85
N LYS A 68 -25.81 3.11 -6.25
CA LYS A 68 -26.76 4.16 -6.66
C LYS A 68 -28.06 3.98 -5.87
N SER A 69 -28.90 5.01 -5.82
CA SER A 69 -30.20 4.97 -5.13
C SER A 69 -31.05 3.76 -5.49
N ASP A 70 -30.98 3.34 -6.76
CA ASP A 70 -31.87 2.31 -7.30
C ASP A 70 -31.17 0.95 -7.45
N THR A 71 -29.86 0.86 -7.20
CA THR A 71 -29.06 -0.36 -7.40
C THR A 71 -27.88 -0.45 -6.44
N ASP A 72 -27.73 -1.59 -5.76
CA ASP A 72 -26.60 -1.88 -4.85
C ASP A 72 -25.25 -2.15 -5.56
N GLN A 73 -25.19 -2.02 -6.89
CA GLN A 73 -23.97 -2.26 -7.67
C GLN A 73 -23.80 -1.21 -8.77
N ALA A 74 -22.96 -0.20 -8.51
CA ALA A 74 -22.58 0.84 -9.47
C ALA A 74 -21.10 0.75 -9.91
N GLY A 75 -20.43 -0.36 -9.60
CA GLY A 75 -19.04 -0.62 -9.95
C GLY A 75 -18.08 -0.24 -8.83
N TRP A 76 -16.84 0.10 -9.22
CA TRP A 76 -15.76 0.38 -8.27
C TRP A 76 -14.93 1.59 -8.66
N LEU A 77 -14.44 2.33 -7.66
CA LEU A 77 -13.37 3.31 -7.79
C LEU A 77 -12.05 2.70 -7.30
N GLY A 78 -11.14 2.41 -8.22
CA GLY A 78 -9.80 1.93 -7.89
C GLY A 78 -8.78 3.06 -7.78
N VAL A 79 -7.86 2.97 -6.82
CA VAL A 79 -6.74 3.91 -6.66
C VAL A 79 -5.47 3.15 -6.28
N HIS A 80 -4.34 3.53 -6.88
CA HIS A 80 -3.02 3.09 -6.46
C HIS A 80 -2.12 4.31 -6.25
N LEU A 81 -1.69 4.54 -5.00
CA LEU A 81 -0.96 5.74 -4.58
C LEU A 81 0.48 5.81 -5.14
N ARG A 82 1.08 4.65 -5.45
CA ARG A 82 2.47 4.55 -5.94
C ARG A 82 3.43 5.24 -4.98
N MET A 83 4.27 6.18 -5.42
CA MET A 83 5.37 6.67 -4.60
C MET A 83 4.95 7.79 -3.64
N THR A 84 4.18 8.76 -4.14
CA THR A 84 3.87 10.05 -3.51
C THR A 84 2.38 10.40 -3.57
N GLY A 85 1.53 9.44 -3.96
CA GLY A 85 0.10 9.64 -3.98
C GLY A 85 -0.47 9.76 -2.58
N GLN A 86 -1.38 10.72 -2.40
CA GLN A 86 -2.15 10.93 -1.18
C GLN A 86 -3.63 11.08 -1.56
N LEU A 87 -4.52 10.63 -0.68
CA LEU A 87 -5.96 10.88 -0.76
C LEU A 87 -6.37 11.64 0.50
N LEU A 88 -6.76 12.90 0.34
CA LEU A 88 -7.10 13.79 1.45
C LEU A 88 -8.56 14.18 1.38
N TRP A 89 -9.25 14.12 2.52
CA TRP A 89 -10.61 14.61 2.68
C TRP A 89 -10.57 16.03 3.22
N LEU A 90 -10.96 17.00 2.40
CA LEU A 90 -10.76 18.42 2.66
C LEU A 90 -12.00 19.24 2.29
N SER A 91 -12.11 20.41 2.89
CA SER A 91 -13.10 21.40 2.45
C SER A 91 -12.66 22.05 1.13
N GLN A 92 -13.62 22.36 0.24
CA GLN A 92 -13.35 22.84 -1.11
C GLN A 92 -12.74 24.25 -1.16
N ASP A 93 -12.94 25.04 -0.10
CA ASP A 93 -12.39 26.38 0.09
C ASP A 93 -10.91 26.37 0.48
N GLN A 94 -10.37 25.24 0.93
CA GLN A 94 -8.95 25.15 1.26
C GLN A 94 -8.10 25.35 0.01
N PRO A 95 -6.95 26.07 0.10
CA PRO A 95 -6.06 26.28 -1.03
C PRO A 95 -5.71 24.98 -1.74
N GLN A 96 -5.81 24.96 -3.08
CA GLN A 96 -5.50 23.78 -3.87
C GLN A 96 -3.98 23.53 -3.89
N PRO A 97 -3.48 22.37 -3.41
CA PRO A 97 -2.06 22.05 -3.51
C PRO A 97 -1.58 21.99 -4.97
N LYS A 98 -0.34 22.42 -5.23
CA LYS A 98 0.28 22.45 -6.57
C LYS A 98 0.23 21.11 -7.32
N HIS A 99 0.19 20.01 -6.56
CA HIS A 99 0.26 18.65 -7.10
C HIS A 99 -1.07 17.89 -7.05
N THR A 100 -2.19 18.60 -6.86
CA THR A 100 -3.54 18.04 -7.01
C THR A 100 -3.76 17.56 -8.46
N ARG A 101 -4.22 16.32 -8.61
CA ARG A 101 -4.41 15.65 -9.91
C ARG A 101 -5.86 15.34 -10.21
N VAL A 102 -6.62 14.94 -9.19
CA VAL A 102 -8.04 14.68 -9.27
C VAL A 102 -8.72 15.24 -8.02
N ARG A 103 -9.89 15.82 -8.21
CA ARG A 103 -10.79 16.30 -7.15
C ARG A 103 -12.13 15.61 -7.36
N LEU A 104 -12.70 15.01 -6.33
CA LEU A 104 -14.07 14.48 -6.34
C LEU A 104 -14.87 15.27 -5.32
N PHE A 105 -16.00 15.84 -5.75
CA PHE A 105 -16.81 16.74 -4.94
C PHE A 105 -17.94 15.99 -4.26
N PHE A 106 -18.21 16.39 -3.01
CA PHE A 106 -19.22 15.79 -2.14
C PHE A 106 -20.06 16.89 -1.48
N PRO A 107 -21.21 16.55 -0.87
CA PRO A 107 -22.02 17.49 -0.10
C PRO A 107 -21.23 18.22 1.01
N ASN A 108 -21.83 19.29 1.56
CA ASN A 108 -21.28 20.05 2.69
C ASN A 108 -19.89 20.66 2.43
N ASN A 109 -19.68 21.13 1.20
CA ASN A 109 -18.43 21.75 0.77
C ASN A 109 -17.20 20.84 0.95
N GLN A 110 -17.38 19.51 0.92
CA GLN A 110 -16.29 18.56 1.05
C GLN A 110 -15.79 18.07 -0.30
N GLU A 111 -14.54 17.63 -0.33
CA GLU A 111 -13.96 16.95 -1.47
C GLU A 111 -12.90 15.92 -1.08
N LEU A 112 -12.76 14.89 -1.92
CA LEU A 112 -11.63 13.98 -1.89
C LEU A 112 -10.60 14.41 -2.93
N ARG A 113 -9.43 14.87 -2.47
CA ARG A 113 -8.32 15.30 -3.34
C ARG A 113 -7.30 14.20 -3.48
N PHE A 114 -6.99 13.83 -4.73
CA PHE A 114 -5.84 13.00 -5.06
C PHE A 114 -4.64 13.88 -5.42
N ILE A 115 -3.62 13.87 -4.58
CA ILE A 115 -2.39 14.64 -4.74
C ILE A 115 -1.26 13.69 -5.10
N ASP A 116 -0.49 14.00 -6.13
CA ASP A 116 0.67 13.17 -6.48
C ASP A 116 1.76 13.98 -7.16
N GLN A 117 2.85 14.25 -6.43
CA GLN A 117 3.98 15.01 -6.94
C GLN A 117 4.66 14.33 -8.12
N ARG A 118 4.90 13.01 -8.04
CA ARG A 118 5.61 12.25 -9.08
C ARG A 118 4.72 11.77 -10.21
N THR A 119 3.40 11.91 -10.09
CA THR A 119 2.40 11.56 -11.12
C THR A 119 2.41 10.10 -11.55
N PHE A 120 2.83 9.21 -10.65
CA PHE A 120 2.85 7.77 -10.90
C PHE A 120 1.54 7.10 -10.50
N GLY A 121 0.83 7.69 -9.54
CA GLY A 121 -0.44 7.17 -9.08
C GLY A 121 -1.48 7.13 -10.19
N ARG A 122 -2.44 6.23 -9.99
CA ARG A 122 -3.44 5.87 -10.99
C ARG A 122 -4.80 5.73 -10.34
N MET A 123 -5.83 6.14 -11.05
CA MET A 123 -7.23 5.96 -10.69
C MET A 123 -7.98 5.24 -11.81
N TRP A 124 -8.93 4.40 -11.44
CA TRP A 124 -9.75 3.62 -12.35
C TRP A 124 -11.21 3.72 -11.91
N TRP A 125 -12.12 3.87 -12.85
CA TRP A 125 -13.51 3.46 -12.68
C TRP A 125 -13.68 2.08 -13.32
N ILE A 126 -14.30 1.16 -12.58
CA ILE A 126 -14.56 -0.21 -13.01
C ILE A 126 -16.08 -0.38 -13.11
N PRO A 127 -16.63 -0.74 -14.28
CA PRO A 127 -18.05 -0.98 -14.45
C PRO A 127 -18.58 -2.10 -13.53
N PRO A 128 -19.86 -2.07 -13.11
CA PRO A 128 -20.44 -3.15 -12.30
C PRO A 128 -20.45 -4.52 -13.00
N SER A 129 -20.40 -4.55 -14.34
CA SER A 129 -20.29 -5.78 -15.13
C SER A 129 -18.89 -6.42 -15.11
N HIS A 130 -17.92 -5.82 -14.43
CA HIS A 130 -16.53 -6.25 -14.44
C HIS A 130 -15.98 -6.38 -13.01
N LEU A 131 -15.21 -7.44 -12.77
CA LEU A 131 -14.43 -7.56 -11.54
C LEU A 131 -13.22 -6.61 -11.57
N PRO A 132 -12.79 -6.01 -10.44
CA PRO A 132 -11.68 -5.06 -10.40
C PRO A 132 -10.40 -5.54 -11.10
N GLU A 133 -10.05 -6.81 -10.95
CA GLU A 133 -8.84 -7.42 -11.51
C GLU A 133 -8.88 -7.58 -13.04
N THR A 134 -10.06 -7.51 -13.66
CA THR A 134 -10.18 -7.52 -15.12
C THR A 134 -9.69 -6.21 -15.75
N ILE A 135 -9.91 -5.08 -15.07
CA ILE A 135 -9.49 -3.74 -15.50
C ILE A 135 -8.12 -3.38 -14.91
N ILE A 136 -7.94 -3.59 -13.62
CA ILE A 136 -6.66 -3.38 -12.92
C ILE A 136 -5.86 -4.69 -13.01
N THR A 137 -5.26 -4.93 -14.18
CA THR A 137 -4.55 -6.18 -14.47
C THR A 137 -3.45 -6.52 -13.46
N GLY A 138 -2.87 -5.51 -12.79
CA GLY A 138 -1.92 -5.70 -11.70
C GLY A 138 -2.47 -6.45 -10.48
N LEU A 139 -3.80 -6.48 -10.27
CA LEU A 139 -4.44 -7.26 -9.20
C LEU A 139 -4.36 -8.76 -9.46
N LYS A 140 -4.43 -9.21 -10.72
CA LYS A 140 -4.36 -10.64 -11.09
C LYS A 140 -3.03 -11.30 -10.74
N GLN A 141 -1.97 -10.50 -10.66
CA GLN A 141 -0.61 -10.98 -10.42
C GLN A 141 -0.23 -10.97 -8.94
N LEU A 142 -1.13 -10.54 -8.06
CA LEU A 142 -0.83 -10.44 -6.63
C LEU A 142 -0.86 -11.82 -5.96
N GLY A 143 0.15 -12.09 -5.16
CA GLY A 143 0.17 -13.20 -4.21
C GLY A 143 -0.84 -12.98 -3.07
N PRO A 144 -0.95 -13.91 -2.14
CA PRO A 144 -1.92 -13.85 -1.05
C PRO A 144 -1.77 -12.57 -0.22
N GLU A 145 -2.85 -12.18 0.47
CA GLU A 145 -2.78 -11.17 1.53
C GLU A 145 -1.99 -11.72 2.72
N PRO A 146 -1.07 -10.95 3.34
CA PRO A 146 -0.28 -11.43 4.48
C PRO A 146 -1.10 -11.91 5.67
N PHE A 147 -2.31 -11.38 5.87
CA PHE A 147 -3.22 -11.74 6.96
C PHE A 147 -4.24 -12.82 6.58
N SER A 148 -4.18 -13.35 5.35
CA SER A 148 -5.06 -14.43 4.92
C SER A 148 -4.48 -15.80 5.29
N GLN A 149 -5.35 -16.80 5.42
CA GLN A 149 -4.92 -18.19 5.66
C GLN A 149 -4.07 -18.77 4.50
N GLU A 150 -4.18 -18.20 3.30
CA GLU A 150 -3.36 -18.58 2.14
C GLU A 150 -1.88 -18.22 2.32
N PHE A 151 -1.58 -17.18 3.11
CA PHE A 151 -0.21 -16.83 3.47
C PHE A 151 0.25 -17.69 4.66
N SER A 152 0.64 -18.93 4.36
CA SER A 152 1.12 -19.90 5.34
C SER A 152 2.62 -20.20 5.18
N THR A 153 3.20 -20.85 6.20
CA THR A 153 4.58 -21.37 6.12
C THR A 153 4.72 -22.33 4.94
N ASP A 154 3.78 -23.27 4.76
CA ASP A 154 3.80 -24.22 3.64
C ASP A 154 3.74 -23.53 2.27
N TYR A 155 2.91 -22.48 2.16
CA TYR A 155 2.88 -21.64 0.98
C TYR A 155 4.26 -21.03 0.70
N LEU A 156 4.88 -20.40 1.70
CA LEU A 156 6.20 -19.79 1.53
C LEU A 156 7.27 -20.81 1.18
N VAL A 157 7.31 -21.97 1.84
CA VAL A 157 8.22 -23.08 1.51
C VAL A 157 8.07 -23.45 0.04
N SER A 158 6.85 -23.72 -0.41
CA SER A 158 6.58 -24.10 -1.81
C SER A 158 7.02 -23.04 -2.82
N LYS A 159 6.92 -21.76 -2.45
CA LYS A 159 7.29 -20.63 -3.34
C LYS A 159 8.77 -20.30 -3.30
N LEU A 160 9.49 -20.59 -2.22
CA LEU A 160 10.88 -20.16 -2.01
C LEU A 160 11.92 -21.24 -2.31
N HIS A 161 11.60 -22.52 -2.08
CA HIS A 161 12.55 -23.64 -2.06
C HIS A 161 13.47 -23.76 -3.30
N HIS A 162 13.01 -23.37 -4.49
CA HIS A 162 13.82 -23.45 -5.73
C HIS A 162 14.29 -22.10 -6.27
N ARG A 163 14.06 -21.00 -5.55
CA ARG A 163 14.36 -19.66 -6.06
C ARG A 163 15.80 -19.27 -5.77
N GLN A 164 16.56 -19.01 -6.84
CA GLN A 164 17.95 -18.54 -6.78
C GLN A 164 18.04 -17.00 -6.71
N ARG A 165 17.17 -16.38 -5.92
CA ARG A 165 17.20 -14.92 -5.68
C ARG A 165 17.31 -14.66 -4.18
N ALA A 166 17.88 -13.52 -3.82
CA ALA A 166 17.93 -13.06 -2.43
C ALA A 166 16.52 -12.96 -1.83
N ILE A 167 16.36 -13.36 -0.57
CA ILE A 167 15.07 -13.39 0.13
C ILE A 167 14.42 -12.00 0.20
N LYS A 168 15.21 -10.94 0.40
CA LYS A 168 14.67 -9.59 0.35
C LYS A 168 14.05 -9.28 -1.01
N THR A 169 14.73 -9.61 -2.10
CA THR A 169 14.22 -9.41 -3.46
C THR A 169 12.94 -10.22 -3.68
N ALA A 170 12.84 -11.42 -3.08
CA ALA A 170 11.63 -12.22 -3.14
C ALA A 170 10.44 -11.60 -2.40
N LEU A 171 10.64 -11.04 -1.21
CA LEU A 171 9.58 -10.37 -0.43
C LEU A 171 9.03 -9.11 -1.11
N LEU A 172 9.84 -8.45 -1.94
CA LEU A 172 9.41 -7.29 -2.72
C LEU A 172 8.56 -7.65 -3.94
N ASP A 173 8.60 -8.92 -4.37
CA ASP A 173 7.79 -9.43 -5.46
C ASP A 173 6.34 -9.57 -5.00
N GLN A 174 5.47 -8.71 -5.53
CA GLN A 174 4.07 -8.69 -5.13
C GLN A 174 3.31 -9.97 -5.52
N SER A 175 3.87 -10.82 -6.39
CA SER A 175 3.31 -12.15 -6.71
C SER A 175 3.62 -13.22 -5.67
N LEU A 176 4.63 -13.00 -4.83
CA LEU A 176 4.91 -13.87 -3.66
C LEU A 176 3.99 -13.50 -2.51
N VAL A 177 3.89 -12.21 -2.19
CA VAL A 177 3.06 -11.73 -1.10
C VAL A 177 2.69 -10.29 -1.39
N ALA A 178 1.39 -10.00 -1.37
CA ALA A 178 0.92 -8.68 -1.69
C ALA A 178 1.21 -7.72 -0.53
N GLY A 179 1.61 -6.48 -0.84
CA GLY A 179 1.60 -5.43 0.18
C GLY A 179 2.94 -5.18 0.89
N ILE A 180 3.88 -6.11 0.87
CA ILE A 180 5.21 -5.89 1.43
C ILE A 180 6.03 -4.99 0.50
N GLY A 181 6.70 -3.97 1.03
CA GLY A 181 7.67 -3.16 0.31
C GLY A 181 9.01 -3.11 1.03
N ASN A 182 9.75 -2.04 0.81
CA ASN A 182 11.14 -1.96 1.19
C ASN A 182 11.34 -1.86 2.70
N ILE A 183 10.42 -1.21 3.41
CA ILE A 183 10.47 -1.01 4.86
C ILE A 183 10.18 -2.34 5.54
N TYR A 184 8.98 -2.87 5.31
CA TYR A 184 8.52 -4.02 6.08
C TYR A 184 9.24 -5.32 5.70
N ALA A 185 9.86 -5.39 4.51
CA ALA A 185 10.80 -6.48 4.20
C ALA A 185 12.08 -6.42 5.05
N ASP A 186 12.69 -5.23 5.24
CA ASP A 186 13.88 -5.10 6.10
C ASP A 186 13.55 -5.45 7.56
N GLU A 187 12.43 -4.95 8.06
CA GLU A 187 11.98 -5.20 9.42
C GLU A 187 11.63 -6.67 9.68
N ALA A 188 10.93 -7.34 8.74
CA ALA A 188 10.60 -8.76 8.87
C ALA A 188 11.84 -9.66 8.80
N LEU A 189 12.82 -9.30 7.97
CA LEU A 189 14.10 -10.03 7.90
C LEU A 189 14.94 -9.84 9.16
N PHE A 190 14.91 -8.65 9.76
CA PHE A 190 15.55 -8.41 11.04
C PHE A 190 14.93 -9.25 12.16
N LEU A 191 13.60 -9.22 12.29
CA LEU A 191 12.91 -9.99 13.34
C LEU A 191 13.04 -11.51 13.16
N SER A 192 13.15 -11.99 11.92
CA SER A 192 13.40 -13.41 11.65
C SER A 192 14.88 -13.81 11.72
N GLY A 193 15.79 -12.85 11.89
CA GLY A 193 17.24 -13.10 12.00
C GLY A 193 17.89 -13.54 10.69
N ILE A 194 17.29 -13.23 9.54
CA ILE A 194 17.74 -13.68 8.21
C ILE A 194 18.46 -12.53 7.49
N ARG A 195 19.64 -12.78 6.91
CA ARG A 195 20.30 -11.77 6.07
C ARG A 195 19.52 -11.45 4.79
N PRO A 196 19.48 -10.18 4.36
CA PRO A 196 18.69 -9.79 3.19
C PRO A 196 19.21 -10.39 1.88
N GLU A 197 20.52 -10.67 1.78
CA GLU A 197 21.15 -11.31 0.63
C GLU A 197 21.02 -12.84 0.58
N THR A 198 20.57 -13.50 1.65
CA THR A 198 20.44 -14.98 1.70
C THR A 198 19.54 -15.47 0.57
N LEU A 199 19.98 -16.48 -0.18
CA LEU A 199 19.19 -17.00 -1.29
C LEU A 199 17.98 -17.78 -0.75
N CYS A 200 16.83 -17.66 -1.40
CA CYS A 200 15.61 -18.34 -0.97
C CYS A 200 15.78 -19.87 -0.88
N LYS A 201 16.55 -20.46 -1.81
CA LYS A 201 16.86 -21.90 -1.80
C LYS A 201 17.70 -22.37 -0.61
N ASP A 202 18.39 -21.45 0.07
CA ASP A 202 19.29 -21.78 1.19
C ASP A 202 18.57 -21.63 2.55
N LEU A 203 17.29 -21.22 2.56
CA LEU A 203 16.50 -21.08 3.77
C LEU A 203 15.94 -22.43 4.23
N GLY A 204 16.23 -22.78 5.49
CA GLY A 204 15.62 -23.93 6.16
C GLY A 204 14.17 -23.68 6.56
N LEU A 205 13.43 -24.76 6.84
CA LEU A 205 12.01 -24.70 7.23
C LEU A 205 11.76 -23.78 8.43
N GLU A 206 12.57 -23.90 9.49
CA GLU A 206 12.46 -23.07 10.70
C GLU A 206 12.66 -21.58 10.41
N GLN A 207 13.58 -21.24 9.49
CA GLN A 207 13.79 -19.84 9.07
C GLN A 207 12.57 -19.30 8.32
N ILE A 208 11.98 -20.11 7.44
CA ILE A 208 10.79 -19.72 6.67
C ILE A 208 9.58 -19.54 7.61
N GLU A 209 9.42 -20.41 8.61
CA GLU A 209 8.39 -20.28 9.63
C GLU A 209 8.54 -18.97 10.44
N LYS A 210 9.76 -18.70 10.95
CA LYS A 210 10.07 -17.44 11.64
C LYS A 210 9.81 -16.22 10.76
N LEU A 211 10.16 -16.30 9.47
CA LEU A 211 9.91 -15.23 8.52
C LEU A 211 8.41 -14.98 8.30
N SER A 212 7.61 -16.04 8.14
CA SER A 212 6.15 -15.94 8.00
C SER A 212 5.53 -15.19 9.17
N ILE A 213 5.89 -15.60 10.40
CA ILE A 213 5.43 -14.99 11.64
C ILE A 213 5.90 -13.53 11.73
N ALA A 214 7.17 -13.26 11.45
CA ALA A 214 7.75 -11.92 11.50
C ALA A 214 7.09 -10.95 10.52
N VAL A 215 6.74 -11.40 9.31
CA VAL A 215 6.00 -10.59 8.34
C VAL A 215 4.66 -10.14 8.91
N ILE A 216 3.88 -11.07 9.46
CA ILE A 216 2.56 -10.77 10.04
C ILE A 216 2.71 -9.80 11.21
N GLN A 217 3.64 -10.06 12.13
CA GLN A 217 3.90 -9.23 13.31
C GLN A 217 4.29 -7.80 12.94
N VAL A 218 5.21 -7.63 11.99
CA VAL A 218 5.68 -6.31 11.53
C VAL A 218 4.53 -5.52 10.91
N LEU A 219 3.76 -6.15 10.02
CA LEU A 219 2.64 -5.48 9.34
C LEU A 219 1.52 -5.12 10.32
N GLN A 220 1.18 -6.01 11.25
CA GLN A 220 0.18 -5.73 12.27
C GLN A 220 0.62 -4.56 13.16
N LYS A 221 1.85 -4.58 13.64
CA LYS A 221 2.39 -3.49 14.48
C LYS A 221 2.42 -2.17 13.73
N ALA A 222 2.70 -2.21 12.43
CA ALA A 222 2.67 -1.04 11.58
C ALA A 222 1.27 -0.47 11.43
N ILE A 223 0.25 -1.30 11.20
CA ILE A 223 -1.15 -0.86 11.11
C ILE A 223 -1.60 -0.24 12.44
N GLU A 224 -1.31 -0.88 13.57
CA GLU A 224 -1.62 -0.37 14.93
C GLU A 224 -0.98 1.00 15.19
N SER A 225 0.16 1.28 14.55
CA SER A 225 0.89 2.55 14.68
C SER A 225 0.50 3.60 13.62
N GLY A 226 -0.50 3.31 12.78
CA GLY A 226 -0.93 4.18 11.67
C GLY A 226 0.05 4.23 10.48
N GLY A 227 0.94 3.24 10.36
CA GLY A 227 1.98 3.16 9.34
C GLY A 227 3.19 4.06 9.57
N THR A 228 4.05 4.15 8.55
CA THR A 228 5.24 4.99 8.47
C THR A 228 4.97 6.33 7.81
N THR A 229 5.48 7.38 8.43
CA THR A 229 5.62 8.69 7.77
C THR A 229 7.01 8.82 7.18
N PHE A 230 7.12 8.76 5.86
CA PHE A 230 8.30 9.27 5.14
C PHE A 230 7.89 10.46 4.29
N SER A 231 8.55 11.60 4.55
CA SER A 231 8.53 12.92 3.88
C SER A 231 7.18 13.55 3.48
N ASP A 232 6.22 12.77 2.98
CA ASP A 232 4.97 13.24 2.40
C ASP A 232 3.79 12.28 2.68
N PHE A 233 3.91 11.28 3.56
CA PHE A 233 2.80 10.38 3.88
C PHE A 233 1.98 10.91 5.06
N ILE A 234 0.69 11.17 4.81
CA ILE A 234 -0.29 11.58 5.81
C ILE A 234 -1.56 10.76 5.66
N ASN A 235 -2.29 10.54 6.75
CA ASN A 235 -3.60 9.92 6.72
C ASN A 235 -4.63 10.82 6.01
N VAL A 236 -5.87 10.36 5.90
CA VAL A 236 -6.94 11.04 5.16
C VAL A 236 -7.23 12.45 5.70
N GLN A 237 -6.98 12.68 7.00
CA GLN A 237 -7.13 13.95 7.70
C GLN A 237 -5.82 14.77 7.76
N GLY A 238 -4.73 14.28 7.17
CA GLY A 238 -3.45 14.99 7.11
C GLY A 238 -2.49 14.73 8.28
N VAL A 239 -2.72 13.70 9.09
CA VAL A 239 -1.90 13.35 10.26
C VAL A 239 -0.86 12.26 9.94
N ASN A 240 0.34 12.42 10.50
CA ASN A 240 1.49 11.51 10.33
C ASN A 240 1.34 10.20 11.14
N GLY A 241 1.72 9.07 10.54
CA GLY A 241 1.97 7.79 11.25
C GLY A 241 3.35 7.74 11.94
N ASN A 242 3.46 7.00 13.04
CA ASN A 242 4.62 7.07 13.95
C ASN A 242 5.62 5.91 13.84
N TYR A 243 5.49 5.01 12.86
CA TYR A 243 6.29 3.79 12.82
C TYR A 243 7.82 4.01 12.75
N LYS A 244 8.28 5.15 12.21
CA LYS A 244 9.72 5.49 12.17
C LYS A 244 10.37 5.45 13.57
N GLY A 245 9.64 5.83 14.62
CA GLY A 245 10.14 5.78 16.00
C GLY A 245 10.37 4.35 16.51
N ILE A 246 9.67 3.36 15.95
CA ILE A 246 9.72 1.96 16.40
C ILE A 246 10.48 1.03 15.45
N ALA A 247 10.96 1.52 14.30
CA ALA A 247 11.73 0.73 13.35
C ALA A 247 12.99 0.12 13.98
N TRP A 248 13.26 -1.14 13.68
CA TRP A 248 14.42 -1.88 14.16
C TRP A 248 15.66 -1.58 13.34
N VAL A 249 15.55 -1.51 12.00
CA VAL A 249 16.71 -1.37 11.12
C VAL A 249 16.49 -0.34 10.01
N TYR A 250 15.28 -0.21 9.49
CA TYR A 250 15.02 0.61 8.32
C TYR A 250 15.31 2.10 8.57
N GLY A 251 16.16 2.69 7.73
CA GLY A 251 16.54 4.10 7.85
C GLY A 251 17.43 4.42 9.05
N ARG A 252 17.94 3.40 9.75
CA ARG A 252 18.77 3.53 10.97
C ARG A 252 20.25 3.25 10.70
N THR A 253 20.75 3.44 9.48
CA THR A 253 22.14 3.13 9.11
C THR A 253 23.13 3.87 10.02
N GLY A 254 24.08 3.12 10.59
CA GLY A 254 25.08 3.63 11.53
C GLY A 254 24.59 3.73 12.98
N GLU A 255 23.28 3.70 13.23
CA GLU A 255 22.74 3.67 14.59
C GLU A 255 22.97 2.29 15.25
N PRO A 256 23.05 2.22 16.60
CA PRO A 256 23.17 0.95 17.29
C PRO A 256 21.91 0.09 17.11
N CYS A 257 22.12 -1.20 16.82
CA CYS A 257 21.07 -2.20 16.88
C CYS A 257 20.43 -2.22 18.27
N ARG A 258 19.10 -2.25 18.33
CA ARG A 258 18.35 -2.24 19.60
C ARG A 258 18.51 -3.53 20.43
N ILE A 259 19.05 -4.59 19.84
CA ILE A 259 19.27 -5.89 20.50
C ILE A 259 20.72 -6.04 20.96
N CYS A 260 21.69 -5.72 20.11
CA CYS A 260 23.11 -6.03 20.37
C CYS A 260 24.08 -4.85 20.21
N SER A 261 23.56 -3.64 20.02
CA SER A 261 24.33 -2.39 19.84
C SER A 261 25.26 -2.34 18.62
N THR A 262 25.40 -3.41 17.85
CA THR A 262 26.17 -3.43 16.60
C THR A 262 25.56 -2.41 15.62
N PRO A 263 26.36 -1.55 14.98
CA PRO A 263 25.85 -0.56 14.03
C PRO A 263 25.07 -1.20 12.88
N ILE A 264 23.89 -0.66 12.58
CA ILE A 264 23.07 -1.12 11.46
C ILE A 264 23.77 -0.79 10.15
N GLN A 265 23.89 -1.80 9.28
CA GLN A 265 24.50 -1.68 7.97
C GLN A 265 23.44 -1.45 6.90
N ARG A 266 23.89 -0.92 5.76
CA ARG A 266 23.05 -0.72 4.58
C ARG A 266 23.78 -1.20 3.34
N THR A 267 23.13 -2.09 2.61
CA THR A 267 23.57 -2.53 1.27
C THR A 267 22.53 -2.16 0.21
N LYS A 268 22.84 -2.43 -1.06
CA LYS A 268 21.94 -2.22 -2.20
C LYS A 268 21.70 -3.55 -2.90
N LEU A 269 20.46 -4.02 -2.90
CA LEU A 269 20.01 -5.23 -3.58
C LEU A 269 19.06 -4.84 -4.71
N VAL A 270 19.42 -5.15 -5.95
CA VAL A 270 18.59 -4.92 -7.16
C VAL A 270 17.97 -3.50 -7.20
N GLY A 271 18.79 -2.47 -6.94
CA GLY A 271 18.34 -1.08 -6.98
C GLY A 271 17.58 -0.60 -5.74
N ARG A 272 17.41 -1.42 -4.70
CA ARG A 272 16.74 -1.09 -3.43
C ARG A 272 17.72 -1.15 -2.27
N SER A 273 17.58 -0.24 -1.31
CA SER A 273 18.39 -0.27 -0.08
C SER A 273 17.92 -1.39 0.83
N ALA A 274 18.84 -2.11 1.46
CA ALA A 274 18.56 -3.12 2.48
C ALA A 274 19.29 -2.76 3.77
N HIS A 275 18.55 -2.59 4.86
CA HIS A 275 19.06 -2.26 6.17
C HIS A 275 19.01 -3.50 7.06
N PHE A 276 20.11 -3.82 7.72
CA PHE A 276 20.22 -5.05 8.50
C PHE A 276 21.26 -4.92 9.62
N CYS A 277 21.15 -5.75 10.65
CA CYS A 277 22.16 -5.90 11.68
C CYS A 277 23.07 -7.08 11.33
N PRO A 278 24.38 -6.88 11.12
CA PRO A 278 25.30 -7.95 10.70
C PRO A 278 25.52 -9.02 11.79
N ASN A 279 25.20 -8.72 13.05
CA ASN A 279 25.33 -9.63 14.18
C ASN A 279 24.03 -10.41 14.49
N CYS A 280 22.87 -9.75 14.41
CA CYS A 280 21.58 -10.39 14.69
C CYS A 280 21.06 -11.21 13.49
N GLN A 281 21.49 -10.89 12.27
CA GLN A 281 21.05 -11.57 11.05
C GLN A 281 22.17 -12.43 10.47
N ARG A 282 21.88 -13.71 10.25
CA ARG A 282 22.83 -14.71 9.73
C ARG A 282 22.39 -15.24 8.37
#